data_AF-A0A2H9QT64-F1
#
_entry.id   AF-A0A2H9QT64-F1
#
_cell.length_a   1.000
_cell.length_b   1.000
_cell.length_c   1.000
_cell.angle_alpha   90.00
_cell.angle_beta   90.00
_cell.angle_gamma   90.00
#
_symmetry.space_group_name_H-M   'P 1'
#
loop_
_entity.id
_entity.type
_entity.pdbx_description
1 polymer ?
#
loop_
_entity_poly.entity_id
_entity_poly.type
_entity_poly.pdbx_seq_one_letter_code
_entity_poly.pdbx_strand_id
1 'polypeptide(L)'
;QVKPTSGGGIFTGLVSAKHCGNVAVSALEEENFSSKRLSEYQKLWYNEIGDELKTGMRLRKIFKKLPDPDIEKIFNILDDEEILELISKHGDIDYPSNLAKILVKKPKMLKLIGPLVKALF
;
A
#
# COMPACT_ATOMS: atom_id res chain seq x y z
N GLN A 1 0.09 12.70 2.87
CA GLN A 1 0.14 11.36 2.24
C GLN A 1 -0.41 10.38 3.27
N VAL A 2 -1.43 9.58 2.93
CA VAL A 2 -2.17 8.73 3.89
C VAL A 2 -2.40 7.34 3.28
N LYS A 3 -2.24 6.28 4.08
CA LYS A 3 -2.55 4.90 3.67
C LYS A 3 -4.02 4.77 3.28
N PRO A 4 -4.37 4.38 2.04
CA PRO A 4 -5.77 4.35 1.61
C PRO A 4 -6.64 3.33 2.34
N THR A 5 -6.04 2.25 2.85
CA THR A 5 -6.73 1.12 3.48
C THR A 5 -7.13 1.40 4.92
N SER A 6 -6.22 1.90 5.75
CA SER A 6 -6.47 2.18 7.16
C SER A 6 -6.78 3.64 7.48
N GLY A 7 -6.49 4.57 6.55
CA GLY A 7 -6.50 6.00 6.85
C GLY A 7 -5.33 6.48 7.71
N GLY A 8 -4.36 5.60 8.04
CA GLY A 8 -3.19 5.94 8.82
C GLY A 8 -2.19 6.82 8.06
N GLY A 9 -1.69 7.87 8.73
CA GLY A 9 -0.81 8.88 8.13
C GLY A 9 0.58 9.03 8.77
N ILE A 10 0.85 8.39 9.92
CA ILE A 10 2.08 8.62 10.69
C ILE A 10 3.33 8.24 9.87
N PHE A 11 3.46 6.97 9.50
CA PHE A 11 4.63 6.49 8.73
C PHE A 11 4.80 7.25 7.41
N THR A 12 3.73 7.33 6.61
CA THR A 12 3.75 8.01 5.32
C THR A 12 4.06 9.50 5.45
N GLY A 13 3.60 10.13 6.53
CA GLY A 13 3.87 11.52 6.86
C GLY A 13 5.32 11.75 7.25
N LEU A 14 5.92 10.84 8.03
CA LEU A 14 7.35 10.89 8.38
C LEU A 14 8.25 10.72 7.14
N VAL A 15 7.92 9.78 6.25
CA VAL A 15 8.60 9.63 4.95
C VAL A 15 8.49 10.92 4.13
N SER A 16 7.28 11.51 4.06
CA SER A 16 7.07 12.81 3.39
C SER A 16 7.96 13.89 3.99
N ALA A 17 7.95 14.02 5.32
CA ALA A 17 8.63 15.08 6.04
C ALA A 17 10.14 15.01 5.84
N LYS A 18 10.72 13.80 5.86
CA LYS A 18 12.14 13.56 5.59
C LYS A 18 12.53 14.07 4.20
N HIS A 19 11.81 13.67 3.15
CA HIS A 19 12.09 14.11 1.78
C HIS A 19 11.86 15.61 1.59
N CYS A 20 10.82 16.16 2.22
CA CYS A 20 10.52 17.59 2.19
C CYS A 20 11.66 18.41 2.80
N GLY A 21 12.14 18.01 3.99
CA GLY A 21 13.25 18.65 4.68
C GLY A 21 14.53 18.64 3.85
N ASN A 22 14.89 17.47 3.31
CA ASN A 22 16.09 17.34 2.47
C ASN A 22 16.05 18.25 1.24
N VAL A 23 14.92 18.25 0.51
CA VAL A 23 14.76 19.09 -0.68
C VAL A 23 14.74 20.58 -0.33
N ALA A 24 14.14 20.95 0.81
CA ALA A 24 14.13 22.33 1.27
C ALA A 24 15.53 22.83 1.62
N VAL A 25 16.32 22.03 2.36
CA VAL A 25 17.71 22.37 2.70
C VAL A 25 18.56 22.54 1.44
N SER A 26 18.52 21.59 0.52
CA SER A 26 19.31 21.70 -0.71
C SER A 26 18.87 22.87 -1.59
N ALA A 27 17.58 23.18 -1.68
CA ALA A 27 17.10 24.35 -2.41
C ALA A 27 17.59 25.67 -1.80
N LEU A 28 17.71 25.75 -0.46
CA LEU A 28 18.28 26.90 0.24
C LEU A 28 19.78 27.03 -0.03
N GLU A 29 20.54 25.95 0.07
CA GLU A 29 21.99 25.93 -0.19
C GLU A 29 22.33 26.30 -1.64
N GLU A 30 21.48 25.90 -2.59
CA GLU A 30 21.63 26.19 -4.02
C GLU A 30 21.02 27.54 -4.43
N GLU A 31 20.32 28.24 -3.52
CA GLU A 31 19.46 29.40 -3.81
C GLU A 31 18.48 29.18 -4.99
N ASN A 32 18.07 27.93 -5.21
CA ASN A 32 17.29 27.51 -6.37
C ASN A 32 15.88 27.08 -5.98
N PHE A 33 14.94 28.02 -6.01
CA PHE A 33 13.54 27.76 -5.68
C PHE A 33 12.67 27.46 -6.91
N SER A 34 13.30 27.10 -8.03
CA SER A 34 12.57 26.79 -9.26
C SER A 34 11.64 25.58 -9.07
N SER A 35 10.53 25.57 -9.82
CA SER A 35 9.62 24.42 -9.85
C SER A 35 10.35 23.11 -10.19
N LYS A 36 11.36 23.16 -11.07
CA LYS A 36 12.20 22.00 -11.40
C LYS A 36 12.93 21.45 -10.18
N ARG A 37 13.56 22.31 -9.37
CA ARG A 37 14.28 21.91 -8.15
C ARG A 37 13.33 21.33 -7.10
N LEU A 38 12.23 22.02 -6.85
CA LEU A 38 11.25 21.62 -5.84
C LEU A 38 10.44 20.37 -6.25
N SER A 39 10.33 20.08 -7.55
CA SER A 39 9.67 18.85 -8.04
C SER A 39 10.36 17.57 -7.58
N GLU A 40 11.63 17.64 -7.14
CA GLU A 40 12.35 16.49 -6.62
C GLU A 40 11.68 15.91 -5.38
N TYR A 41 11.09 16.74 -4.51
CA TYR A 41 10.34 16.27 -3.35
C TYR A 41 9.27 15.26 -3.77
N GLN A 42 8.47 15.63 -4.78
CA GLN A 42 7.41 14.78 -5.32
C GLN A 42 7.96 13.46 -5.83
N LYS A 43 9.12 13.47 -6.51
CA LYS A 43 9.74 12.26 -7.05
C LYS A 43 10.25 11.35 -5.94
N LEU A 44 10.92 11.91 -4.94
CA LEU A 44 11.57 11.14 -3.87
C LEU A 44 10.56 10.40 -3.00
N TRP A 45 9.55 11.08 -2.45
CA TRP A 45 8.56 10.40 -1.62
C TRP A 45 7.74 9.41 -2.45
N TYR A 46 7.43 9.76 -3.71
CA TYR A 46 6.68 8.89 -4.59
C TYR A 46 7.46 7.61 -4.92
N ASN A 47 8.77 7.69 -5.12
CA ASN A 47 9.60 6.51 -5.35
C ASN A 47 9.68 5.60 -4.13
N GLU A 48 9.59 6.13 -2.91
CA GLU A 48 9.66 5.34 -1.69
C GLU A 48 8.34 4.63 -1.35
N ILE A 49 7.21 5.34 -1.40
CA ILE A 49 5.92 4.81 -0.92
C ILE A 49 4.77 4.90 -1.96
N GLY A 50 5.01 5.50 -3.13
CA GLY A 50 3.96 5.76 -4.11
C GLY A 50 3.28 4.50 -4.65
N ASP A 51 4.05 3.44 -4.90
CA ASP A 51 3.51 2.17 -5.40
C ASP A 51 2.69 1.42 -4.34
N GLU A 52 3.08 1.51 -3.07
CA GLU A 52 2.30 0.98 -1.95
C GLU A 52 0.96 1.74 -1.82
N LEU A 53 0.98 3.07 -1.92
CA LEU A 53 -0.24 3.88 -1.90
C LEU A 53 -1.15 3.58 -3.10
N LYS A 54 -0.59 3.40 -4.30
CA LYS A 54 -1.37 3.00 -5.49
C LYS A 54 -2.02 1.63 -5.29
N THR A 55 -1.26 0.67 -4.76
CA THR A 55 -1.76 -0.69 -4.48
C THR A 55 -2.86 -0.66 -3.44
N GLY A 56 -2.65 0.04 -2.31
CA GLY A 56 -3.66 0.23 -1.27
C GLY A 56 -4.93 0.91 -1.80
N MET A 57 -4.81 1.88 -2.72
CA MET A 57 -5.98 2.52 -3.34
C MET A 57 -6.76 1.54 -4.23
N ARG A 58 -6.08 0.69 -4.99
CA ARG A 58 -6.74 -0.37 -5.79
C ARG A 58 -7.46 -1.37 -4.88
N LEU A 59 -6.80 -1.84 -3.83
CA LEU A 59 -7.40 -2.75 -2.84
C LEU A 59 -8.63 -2.13 -2.18
N ARG A 60 -8.56 -0.87 -1.78
CA ARG A 60 -9.72 -0.15 -1.23
C ARG A 60 -10.89 -0.11 -2.20
N LYS A 61 -10.64 0.18 -3.48
CA LYS A 61 -11.71 0.22 -4.51
C LYS A 61 -12.37 -1.14 -4.70
N ILE A 62 -11.57 -2.21 -4.72
CA ILE A 62 -12.07 -3.59 -4.80
C ILE A 62 -12.91 -3.90 -3.56
N PHE A 63 -12.37 -3.66 -2.37
CA PHE A 63 -13.05 -3.93 -1.10
C PHE A 63 -14.41 -3.25 -1.01
N LYS A 64 -14.51 -1.99 -1.44
CA LYS A 64 -15.77 -1.23 -1.48
C LYS A 64 -16.86 -1.81 -2.40
N LYS A 65 -16.51 -2.70 -3.33
CA LYS A 65 -17.42 -3.33 -4.29
C LYS A 65 -17.74 -4.78 -3.94
N LEU A 66 -17.07 -5.38 -2.94
CA LEU A 66 -17.34 -6.75 -2.53
C LEU A 66 -18.62 -6.81 -1.68
N PRO A 67 -19.57 -7.70 -2.01
CA PRO A 67 -20.72 -7.96 -1.15
C PRO A 67 -20.33 -8.83 0.04
N ASP A 68 -21.11 -8.77 1.13
CA ASP A 68 -20.83 -9.51 2.37
C ASP A 68 -20.53 -11.01 2.19
N PRO A 69 -21.23 -11.78 1.33
CA PRO A 69 -20.92 -13.20 1.12
C PRO A 69 -19.52 -13.44 0.52
N ASP A 70 -19.04 -12.52 -0.31
CA ASP A 70 -17.69 -12.60 -0.87
C ASP A 70 -16.64 -12.24 0.18
N ILE A 71 -16.92 -11.28 1.06
CA ILE A 71 -16.07 -10.94 2.21
C ILE A 71 -15.95 -12.12 3.17
N GLU A 72 -17.08 -12.76 3.50
CA GLU A 72 -17.11 -13.95 4.34
C GLU A 72 -16.28 -15.09 3.74
N LYS A 73 -16.39 -15.31 2.42
CA LYS A 73 -15.57 -16.30 1.72
C LYS A 73 -14.07 -15.97 1.79
N ILE A 74 -13.69 -14.70 1.72
CA ILE A 74 -12.30 -14.27 1.88
C ILE A 74 -11.81 -14.61 3.29
N PHE A 75 -12.57 -14.28 4.34
CA PHE A 75 -12.19 -14.61 5.72
C PHE A 75 -12.01 -16.11 5.94
N ASN A 76 -12.94 -16.93 5.45
CA ASN A 76 -12.83 -18.40 5.54
C ASN A 76 -11.59 -18.97 4.82
N ILE A 77 -11.06 -18.28 3.79
CA ILE A 77 -9.83 -18.69 3.11
C ILE A 77 -8.58 -18.25 3.88
N LEU A 78 -8.66 -17.11 4.57
CA LEU A 78 -7.58 -16.58 5.40
C LEU A 78 -7.49 -17.26 6.76
N ASP A 79 -8.59 -17.81 7.26
CA ASP A 79 -8.69 -18.60 8.50
C ASP A 79 -8.15 -20.02 8.28
N ASP A 80 -6.88 -20.09 7.88
CA ASP A 80 -6.14 -21.30 7.63
C ASP A 80 -4.80 -21.21 8.35
N GLU A 81 -4.43 -22.25 9.11
CA GLU A 81 -3.27 -22.20 10.01
C GLU A 81 -1.97 -21.80 9.28
N GLU A 82 -1.72 -22.38 8.10
CA GLU A 82 -0.55 -22.04 7.28
C GLU A 82 -0.56 -20.58 6.81
N ILE A 83 -1.74 -20.07 6.44
CA ILE A 83 -1.91 -18.67 6.00
C ILE A 83 -1.72 -17.71 7.18
N LEU A 84 -2.32 -18.02 8.33
CA LEU A 84 -2.18 -17.22 9.55
C LEU A 84 -0.73 -17.16 10.04
N GLU A 85 0.03 -18.26 9.92
CA GLU A 85 1.47 -18.27 10.22
C GLU A 85 2.23 -17.31 9.29
N LEU A 86 1.93 -17.32 7.98
CA LEU A 86 2.57 -16.42 7.02
C LEU A 86 2.22 -14.96 7.27
N ILE A 87 0.96 -14.67 7.60
CA ILE A 87 0.52 -13.33 7.98
C ILE A 87 1.28 -12.87 9.24
N SER A 88 1.41 -13.74 10.24
CA SER A 88 2.11 -13.42 11.49
C SER A 88 3.61 -13.18 11.26
N LYS A 89 4.24 -13.96 10.37
CA LYS A 89 5.67 -13.89 10.10
C LYS A 89 6.07 -12.76 9.14
N HIS A 90 5.22 -12.43 8.19
CA HIS A 90 5.53 -11.51 7.09
C HIS A 90 4.61 -10.28 7.03
N GLY A 91 3.70 -10.15 7.97
CA GLY A 91 2.81 -8.99 8.09
C GLY A 91 3.62 -7.72 8.33
N ASP A 92 3.51 -6.80 7.38
CA ASP A 92 4.07 -5.46 7.47
C ASP A 92 2.93 -4.46 7.22
N ILE A 93 2.61 -3.67 8.24
CA ILE A 93 1.51 -2.70 8.16
C ILE A 93 1.86 -1.52 7.25
N ASP A 94 3.14 -1.20 7.08
CA ASP A 94 3.64 -0.13 6.23
C ASP A 94 3.77 -0.59 4.77
N TYR A 95 4.15 -1.86 4.56
CA TYR A 95 4.24 -2.49 3.23
C TYR A 95 3.41 -3.78 3.07
N PRO A 96 2.06 -3.72 3.15
CA PRO A 96 1.21 -4.90 2.97
C PRO A 96 1.40 -5.63 1.63
N SER A 97 1.87 -4.95 0.59
CA SER A 97 2.16 -5.57 -0.71
C SER A 97 3.19 -6.70 -0.62
N ASN A 98 4.10 -6.70 0.36
CA ASN A 98 5.06 -7.78 0.57
C ASN A 98 4.40 -9.07 1.02
N LEU A 99 3.51 -8.97 2.02
CA LEU A 99 2.68 -10.10 2.44
C LEU A 99 1.80 -10.57 1.28
N ALA A 100 1.17 -9.65 0.54
CA ALA A 100 0.34 -10.00 -0.61
C ALA A 100 1.10 -10.88 -1.61
N LYS A 101 2.33 -10.49 -2.02
CA LYS A 101 3.20 -11.27 -2.94
C LYS A 101 3.47 -12.70 -2.47
N ILE A 102 3.54 -12.93 -1.17
CA ILE A 102 3.75 -14.25 -0.57
C ILE A 102 2.44 -15.05 -0.65
N LEU A 103 1.33 -14.44 -0.25
CA LEU A 103 0.03 -15.10 -0.22
C LEU A 103 -0.44 -15.52 -1.62
N VAL A 104 -0.28 -14.70 -2.67
CA VAL A 104 -0.76 -15.06 -4.03
C VAL A 104 -0.19 -16.39 -4.54
N LYS A 105 0.99 -16.79 -4.05
CA LYS A 105 1.65 -18.04 -4.45
C LYS A 105 1.00 -19.29 -3.83
N LYS A 106 0.12 -19.14 -2.85
CA LYS A 106 -0.55 -20.26 -2.18
C LYS A 106 -1.76 -20.73 -3.00
N PRO A 107 -1.89 -22.03 -3.29
CA PRO A 107 -3.00 -22.56 -4.10
C PRO A 107 -4.39 -22.18 -3.58
N LYS A 108 -4.55 -22.07 -2.25
CA LYS A 108 -5.82 -21.66 -1.62
C LYS A 108 -6.27 -20.26 -2.05
N MET A 109 -5.33 -19.35 -2.37
CA MET A 109 -5.66 -18.00 -2.83
C MET A 109 -6.27 -17.95 -4.23
N LEU A 110 -6.17 -19.01 -5.04
CA LEU A 110 -6.86 -19.09 -6.34
C LEU A 110 -8.39 -18.95 -6.17
N LYS A 111 -8.93 -19.38 -5.02
CA LYS A 111 -10.36 -19.24 -4.70
C LYS A 111 -10.81 -17.78 -4.54
N LEU A 112 -9.87 -16.84 -4.38
CA LEU A 112 -10.15 -15.40 -4.27
C LEU A 112 -10.28 -14.71 -5.64
N ILE A 113 -9.83 -15.35 -6.74
CA ILE A 113 -9.83 -14.72 -8.07
C ILE A 113 -11.26 -14.32 -8.49
N GLY A 114 -12.24 -15.20 -8.30
CA GLY A 114 -13.64 -14.93 -8.67
C GLY A 114 -14.22 -13.68 -7.99
N PRO A 115 -14.24 -13.63 -6.64
CA PRO A 115 -14.68 -12.45 -5.89
C PRO A 115 -13.95 -11.16 -6.31
N LEU A 116 -12.62 -11.22 -6.46
CA LEU A 116 -11.81 -10.05 -6.80
C LEU A 116 -12.08 -9.54 -8.22
N VAL A 117 -12.24 -10.43 -9.21
CA VAL A 117 -12.56 -10.07 -10.59
C VAL A 117 -13.96 -9.43 -10.67
N LYS A 118 -14.93 -9.98 -9.94
CA LYS A 118 -16.29 -9.42 -9.88
C LYS A 118 -16.30 -8.00 -9.33
N ALA A 119 -15.42 -7.69 -8.38
CA ALA A 119 -15.25 -6.35 -7.83
C ALA A 119 -14.37 -5.41 -8.70
N LEU A 120 -13.72 -5.91 -9.76
CA LEU A 120 -12.99 -5.06 -10.70
C LEU A 120 -13.90 -4.45 -11.76
N PHE A 121 -14.88 -5.22 -12.24
CA PHE A 121 -15.88 -4.78 -13.21
C PHE A 121 -17.16 -4.27 -12.51
#